data_AF-A0A2E0UY18-F1
#
_entry.id   AF-A0A2E0UY18-F1
#
_cell.length_a   1.000
_cell.length_b   1.000
_cell.length_c   1.000
_cell.angle_alpha   90.00
_cell.angle_beta   90.00
_cell.angle_gamma   90.00
#
_symmetry.space_group_name_H-M   'P 1'
#
loop_
_entity.id
_entity.type
_entity.pdbx_description
1 polymer ?
#
loop_
_entity_poly.entity_id
_entity_poly.type
_entity_poly.pdbx_seq_one_letter_code
_entity_poly.pdbx_strand_id
1 'polypeptide(L)'
;MNEISHKKAHRWIQKSSDGMLTDREEVLLANHLSGCDGCRSYQKELEDLQTSIKVSLQRRTVMLTRRFPQKKGEKQPAQLYQTLRRTIRMKKIQKVAYAFVGVFLMAVLLFVGISLGQQIIPTPGMSETSMPTKNVLSTQQPLVEEEVTIESLDVVLIDFYFYSSLTREQEAVNALVSQFNQIHKDEIVIQQTKDFPDLAGEGGYYQGMAEQFDCFVTQTDPRGAALSGAVLDLNAWMEAEKSAFQQDFDQTILDASRYEGSLINLPLSIQPPIMVYNAELLARHGLEPPSTDWTFDEFLELITSVTSISGSEKSYGFLLSSNSVNTSELLYAGNDLQWLDLSGDFPMVNLNTPEMVNTLSWLNDMEKSGVLFESSPEEDWWTAISSAVQSGQIGFWTTYAGSEHEQFFKQQKATFEIGIAPIPFTAEPNGPYEHAYQQGFYISHLSQNPEACWEFAKYLSEHSAVLNGIPARTSVSFSPTWESQVGVTQTAIYRVALANTLVENDPHRYNYLLIPVNNWLWRVYQNIKIGNDPMQELSLAQQKADVYLACLTPLDVSHLTDKDLSAEVEACAKQSDPSY
;
A
#
# COMPACT_ATOMS: atom_id res chain seq x y z
N MET A 1 -12.89 17.51 -40.24
CA MET A 1 -12.12 18.08 -39.10
C MET A 1 -11.39 16.93 -38.43
N ASN A 2 -10.27 17.16 -37.73
CA ASN A 2 -9.49 16.06 -37.17
C ASN A 2 -10.04 15.65 -35.80
N GLU A 3 -11.13 14.90 -35.82
CA GLU A 3 -11.66 14.22 -34.63
C GLU A 3 -10.60 13.27 -34.09
N ILE A 4 -10.38 13.35 -32.77
CA ILE A 4 -9.57 12.38 -32.03
C ILE A 4 -10.47 11.21 -31.63
N SER A 5 -9.93 10.00 -31.55
CA SER A 5 -10.72 8.87 -31.04
C SER A 5 -11.01 9.03 -29.54
N HIS A 6 -12.08 8.44 -29.03
CA HIS A 6 -12.42 8.48 -27.60
C HIS A 6 -11.24 8.00 -26.72
N LYS A 7 -10.54 6.90 -27.09
CA LYS A 7 -9.31 6.43 -26.39
C LYS A 7 -8.11 7.39 -26.46
N LYS A 8 -8.19 8.45 -27.28
CA LYS A 8 -7.24 9.58 -27.29
C LYS A 8 -7.78 10.78 -26.50
N ALA A 9 -9.08 11.08 -26.59
CA ALA A 9 -9.73 12.08 -25.76
C ALA A 9 -9.59 11.76 -24.27
N HIS A 10 -9.87 10.53 -23.84
CA HIS A 10 -9.77 10.11 -22.43
C HIS A 10 -8.34 10.30 -21.88
N ARG A 11 -7.32 9.84 -22.61
CA ARG A 11 -5.91 10.06 -22.25
C ARG A 11 -5.50 11.54 -22.26
N TRP A 12 -6.16 12.39 -23.04
CA TRP A 12 -5.92 13.83 -23.02
C TRP A 12 -6.69 14.54 -21.90
N ILE A 13 -7.85 14.04 -21.47
CA ILE A 13 -8.58 14.51 -20.28
C ILE A 13 -7.72 14.30 -19.03
N GLN A 14 -7.12 13.11 -18.88
CA GLN A 14 -6.16 12.81 -17.81
C GLN A 14 -4.91 13.71 -17.91
N LYS A 15 -4.28 13.79 -19.09
CA LYS A 15 -3.14 14.69 -19.33
C LYS A 15 -3.47 16.19 -19.13
N SER A 16 -4.76 16.57 -19.16
CA SER A 16 -5.25 17.91 -18.83
C SER A 16 -5.31 18.12 -17.31
N SER A 17 -5.75 17.11 -16.57
CA SER A 17 -5.89 17.17 -15.11
C SER A 17 -4.55 17.23 -14.38
N ASP A 18 -3.47 16.75 -15.03
CA ASP A 18 -2.07 16.93 -14.59
C ASP A 18 -1.43 18.24 -15.08
N GLY A 19 -2.13 19.04 -15.90
CA GLY A 19 -1.59 20.26 -16.52
C GLY A 19 -0.47 20.00 -17.54
N MET A 20 -0.49 18.85 -18.22
CA MET A 20 0.55 18.39 -19.15
C MET A 20 0.14 18.45 -20.63
N LEU A 21 -1.06 18.95 -20.98
CA LEU A 21 -1.41 19.21 -22.38
C LEU A 21 -0.58 20.34 -22.98
N THR A 22 -0.41 20.30 -24.29
CA THR A 22 0.02 21.47 -25.09
C THR A 22 -1.20 22.16 -25.69
N ASP A 23 -1.11 23.46 -25.97
CA ASP A 23 -2.18 24.32 -26.49
C ASP A 23 -2.95 23.68 -27.68
N ARG A 24 -2.22 22.95 -28.52
CA ARG A 24 -2.77 22.23 -29.69
C ARG A 24 -3.60 21.01 -29.29
N GLU A 25 -3.19 20.30 -28.26
CA GLU A 25 -3.95 19.16 -27.71
C GLU A 25 -5.18 19.66 -26.94
N GLU A 26 -5.06 20.74 -26.16
CA GLU A 26 -6.19 21.41 -25.50
C GLU A 26 -7.29 21.81 -26.50
N VAL A 27 -6.93 22.53 -27.57
CA VAL A 27 -7.88 22.94 -28.61
C VAL A 27 -8.52 21.74 -29.31
N LEU A 28 -7.75 20.68 -29.62
CA LEU A 28 -8.32 19.48 -30.24
C LEU A 28 -9.21 18.68 -29.28
N LEU A 29 -8.87 18.64 -27.98
CA LEU A 29 -9.69 18.01 -26.95
C LEU A 29 -10.99 18.80 -26.73
N ALA A 30 -10.94 20.11 -26.56
CA ALA A 30 -12.12 20.97 -26.40
C ALA A 30 -13.09 20.85 -27.59
N ASN A 31 -12.57 20.78 -28.82
CA ASN A 31 -13.39 20.51 -30.01
C ASN A 31 -14.07 19.14 -29.95
N HIS A 32 -13.36 18.07 -29.55
CA HIS A 32 -13.95 16.74 -29.38
C HIS A 32 -15.01 16.70 -28.26
N LEU A 33 -14.69 17.28 -27.10
CA LEU A 33 -15.60 17.42 -25.96
C LEU A 33 -16.88 18.20 -26.32
N SER A 34 -16.82 19.13 -27.27
CA SER A 34 -18.00 19.85 -27.75
C SER A 34 -19.02 18.94 -28.44
N GLY A 35 -18.57 17.83 -29.05
CA GLY A 35 -19.41 16.88 -29.80
C GLY A 35 -19.68 15.54 -29.12
N CYS A 36 -19.14 15.25 -27.92
CA CYS A 36 -19.22 13.92 -27.31
C CYS A 36 -19.60 13.94 -25.83
N ASP A 37 -20.86 13.62 -25.52
CA ASP A 37 -21.38 13.52 -24.15
C ASP A 37 -20.61 12.52 -23.27
N GLY A 38 -20.33 11.31 -23.75
CA GLY A 38 -19.62 10.30 -22.96
C GLY A 38 -18.21 10.75 -22.53
N CYS A 39 -17.50 11.53 -23.36
CA CYS A 39 -16.22 12.11 -22.98
C CYS A 39 -16.38 13.33 -22.03
N ARG A 40 -17.53 14.03 -22.06
CA ARG A 40 -17.85 15.08 -21.08
C ARG A 40 -18.17 14.50 -19.70
N SER A 41 -18.95 13.42 -19.62
CA SER A 41 -19.23 12.72 -18.36
C SER A 41 -17.93 12.23 -17.72
N TYR A 42 -17.10 11.51 -18.49
CA TYR A 42 -15.78 11.04 -18.05
C TYR A 42 -14.82 12.17 -17.62
N GLN A 43 -14.88 13.34 -18.25
CA GLN A 43 -14.15 14.52 -17.77
C GLN A 43 -14.69 15.00 -16.42
N LYS A 44 -16.01 15.16 -16.28
CA LYS A 44 -16.62 15.62 -15.04
C LYS A 44 -16.35 14.66 -13.90
N GLU A 45 -16.49 13.35 -14.13
CA GLU A 45 -16.13 12.29 -13.19
C GLU A 45 -14.69 12.49 -12.67
N LEU A 46 -13.73 12.72 -13.56
CA LEU A 46 -12.32 12.93 -13.18
C LEU A 46 -12.09 14.26 -12.43
N GLU A 47 -12.82 15.33 -12.77
CA GLU A 47 -12.74 16.64 -12.09
C GLU A 47 -13.39 16.60 -10.68
N ASP A 48 -14.50 15.89 -10.54
CA ASP A 48 -15.14 15.60 -9.25
C ASP A 48 -14.21 14.74 -8.39
N LEU A 49 -13.65 13.66 -8.95
CA LEU A 49 -12.66 12.78 -8.27
C LEU A 49 -11.41 13.54 -7.81
N GLN A 50 -10.83 14.41 -8.64
CA GLN A 50 -9.71 15.27 -8.22
C GLN A 50 -10.10 16.23 -7.09
N THR A 51 -11.36 16.67 -7.06
CA THR A 51 -11.89 17.50 -5.97
C THR A 51 -12.00 16.69 -4.68
N SER A 52 -12.50 15.45 -4.73
CA SER A 52 -12.52 14.52 -3.59
C SER A 52 -11.13 14.26 -3.02
N ILE A 53 -10.15 13.87 -3.85
CA ILE A 53 -8.75 13.63 -3.41
C ILE A 53 -8.20 14.84 -2.64
N LYS A 54 -8.43 16.05 -3.19
CA LYS A 54 -7.99 17.30 -2.58
C LYS A 54 -8.70 17.63 -1.26
N VAL A 55 -9.98 17.29 -1.14
CA VAL A 55 -10.74 17.42 0.12
C VAL A 55 -10.25 16.40 1.15
N SER A 56 -10.04 15.14 0.78
CA SER A 56 -9.46 14.10 1.66
C SER A 56 -8.09 14.50 2.21
N LEU A 57 -7.17 14.96 1.35
CA LEU A 57 -5.85 15.45 1.79
C LEU A 57 -5.97 16.66 2.75
N GLN A 58 -6.97 17.52 2.57
CA GLN A 58 -7.26 18.60 3.52
C GLN A 58 -7.84 18.09 4.85
N ARG A 59 -8.78 17.13 4.83
CA ARG A 59 -9.35 16.48 6.02
C ARG A 59 -8.23 15.80 6.84
N ARG A 60 -7.39 14.97 6.21
CA ARG A 60 -6.23 14.31 6.86
C ARG A 60 -5.19 15.30 7.40
N THR A 61 -4.93 16.40 6.69
CA THR A 61 -4.05 17.48 7.21
C THR A 61 -4.60 18.09 8.51
N VAL A 62 -5.92 18.31 8.61
CA VAL A 62 -6.57 18.83 9.83
C VAL A 62 -6.52 17.79 10.95
N MET A 63 -6.79 16.52 10.66
CA MET A 63 -6.75 15.44 11.66
C MET A 63 -5.35 15.28 12.27
N LEU A 64 -4.32 15.14 11.44
CA LEU A 64 -2.92 15.00 11.89
C LEU A 64 -2.45 16.21 12.70
N THR A 65 -2.83 17.43 12.32
CA THR A 65 -2.47 18.66 13.07
C THR A 65 -3.28 18.89 14.35
N ARG A 66 -4.39 18.16 14.57
CA ARG A 66 -5.07 18.07 15.87
C ARG A 66 -4.42 17.02 16.77
N ARG A 67 -4.22 15.80 16.26
CA ARG A 67 -3.73 14.64 17.03
C ARG A 67 -2.25 14.79 17.43
N PHE A 68 -1.44 15.48 16.62
CA PHE A 68 -0.04 15.83 16.93
C PHE A 68 0.17 17.36 16.91
N PRO A 69 -0.13 18.08 18.01
CA PRO A 69 0.06 19.53 18.09
C PRO A 69 1.57 19.90 18.07
N GLN A 70 1.99 20.65 17.04
CA GLN A 70 3.40 21.01 16.84
C GLN A 70 4.04 21.68 18.08
N LYS A 71 5.26 21.25 18.42
CA LYS A 71 6.07 21.89 19.47
C LYS A 71 6.32 23.36 19.09
N LYS A 72 6.14 24.27 20.05
CA LYS A 72 6.26 25.74 19.86
C LYS A 72 7.62 26.11 19.24
N GLY A 73 7.62 26.41 17.94
CA GLY A 73 8.80 26.82 17.19
C GLY A 73 8.71 26.48 15.70
N GLU A 74 8.00 25.42 15.35
CA GLU A 74 7.76 25.04 13.95
C GLU A 74 6.80 26.00 13.23
N LYS A 75 6.91 26.06 11.90
CA LYS A 75 6.04 26.89 11.06
C LYS A 75 4.88 26.05 10.54
N GLN A 76 3.66 26.57 10.72
CA GLN A 76 2.42 25.92 10.27
C GLN A 76 2.51 25.41 8.82
N PRO A 77 1.96 24.23 8.49
CA PRO A 77 2.03 23.64 7.14
C PRO A 77 1.58 24.58 6.01
N ALA A 78 0.52 25.38 6.22
CA ALA A 78 0.07 26.37 5.25
C ALA A 78 1.12 27.47 4.97
N GLN A 79 1.87 27.90 5.99
CA GLN A 79 2.96 28.88 5.83
C GLN A 79 4.19 28.23 5.20
N LEU A 80 4.49 26.97 5.53
CA LEU A 80 5.56 26.20 4.91
C LEU A 80 5.27 25.99 3.41
N TYR A 81 4.07 25.55 3.05
CA TYR A 81 3.60 25.40 1.67
C TYR A 81 3.66 26.72 0.89
N GLN A 82 3.21 27.84 1.46
CA GLN A 82 3.34 29.17 0.81
C GLN A 82 4.81 29.59 0.65
N THR A 83 5.68 29.27 1.61
CA THR A 83 7.12 29.58 1.55
C THR A 83 7.85 28.72 0.52
N LEU A 84 7.53 27.43 0.44
CA LEU A 84 7.99 26.51 -0.60
C LEU A 84 7.49 26.97 -1.97
N ARG A 85 6.20 27.27 -2.13
CA ARG A 85 5.62 27.75 -3.39
C ARG A 85 6.26 29.07 -3.85
N ARG A 86 6.59 29.99 -2.94
CA ARG A 86 7.39 31.20 -3.24
C ARG A 86 8.82 30.84 -3.66
N THR A 87 9.51 29.97 -2.93
CA THR A 87 10.88 29.53 -3.22
C THR A 87 10.98 28.80 -4.56
N ILE A 88 10.02 27.93 -4.89
CA ILE A 88 9.91 27.22 -6.17
C ILE A 88 9.63 28.21 -7.32
N ARG A 89 8.76 29.22 -7.10
CA ARG A 89 8.49 30.27 -8.10
C ARG A 89 9.75 31.13 -8.37
N MET A 90 10.50 31.47 -7.32
CA MET A 90 11.81 32.15 -7.45
C MET A 90 12.85 31.29 -8.17
N LYS A 91 12.98 29.99 -7.82
CA LYS A 91 13.87 29.06 -8.52
C LYS A 91 13.47 28.81 -9.99
N LYS A 92 12.17 28.83 -10.33
CA LYS A 92 11.71 28.81 -11.74
C LYS A 92 12.12 30.08 -12.48
N ILE A 93 11.97 31.27 -11.89
CA ILE A 93 12.42 32.54 -12.48
C ILE A 93 13.95 32.53 -12.70
N GLN A 94 14.73 32.03 -11.73
CA GLN A 94 16.18 31.85 -11.90
C GLN A 94 16.53 30.86 -13.01
N LYS A 95 15.87 29.69 -13.09
CA LYS A 95 16.10 28.73 -14.19
C LYS A 95 15.79 29.33 -15.58
N VAL A 96 14.75 30.15 -15.70
CA VAL A 96 14.47 30.88 -16.96
C VAL A 96 15.58 31.89 -17.27
N ALA A 97 16.04 32.68 -16.29
CA ALA A 97 17.14 33.63 -16.49
C ALA A 97 18.45 32.94 -16.92
N TYR A 98 18.82 31.83 -16.28
CA TYR A 98 20.00 31.04 -16.66
C TYR A 98 19.86 30.37 -18.03
N ALA A 99 18.66 29.93 -18.42
CA ALA A 99 18.41 29.40 -19.76
C ALA A 99 18.65 30.48 -20.84
N PHE A 100 18.13 31.71 -20.65
CA PHE A 100 18.38 32.82 -21.57
C PHE A 100 19.88 33.18 -21.68
N VAL A 101 20.61 33.21 -20.56
CA VAL A 101 22.07 33.46 -20.56
C VAL A 101 22.84 32.32 -21.24
N GLY A 102 22.47 31.06 -21.00
CA GLY A 102 23.11 29.90 -21.61
C GLY A 102 22.91 29.82 -23.13
N VAL A 103 21.72 30.13 -23.62
CA VAL A 103 21.44 30.22 -25.07
C VAL A 103 22.26 31.35 -25.71
N PHE A 104 22.40 32.50 -25.04
CA PHE A 104 23.21 33.61 -25.53
C PHE A 104 24.72 33.25 -25.60
N LEU A 105 25.24 32.54 -24.59
CA LEU A 105 26.63 32.06 -24.59
C LEU A 105 26.91 31.00 -25.67
N MET A 106 26.00 30.05 -25.91
CA MET A 106 26.18 29.08 -27.01
C MET A 106 26.13 29.74 -28.39
N ALA A 107 25.28 30.76 -28.58
CA ALA A 107 25.25 31.52 -29.83
C ALA A 107 26.58 32.25 -30.12
N VAL A 108 27.25 32.78 -29.08
CA VAL A 108 28.57 33.42 -29.21
C VAL A 108 29.66 32.38 -29.51
N LEU A 109 29.67 31.24 -28.81
CA LEU A 109 30.69 30.20 -29.01
C LEU A 109 30.62 29.57 -30.42
N LEU A 110 29.42 29.34 -30.94
CA LEU A 110 29.21 28.84 -32.31
C LEU A 110 29.71 29.83 -33.39
N PHE A 111 29.73 31.13 -33.11
CA PHE A 111 30.27 32.14 -34.03
C PHE A 111 31.81 32.20 -34.06
N VAL A 112 32.50 31.79 -32.98
CA VAL A 112 33.97 31.83 -32.90
C VAL A 112 34.60 30.56 -33.51
N GLY A 113 33.97 29.40 -33.31
CA GLY A 113 34.53 28.08 -33.66
C GLY A 113 34.75 27.79 -35.15
N ILE A 114 34.27 28.64 -36.06
CA ILE A 114 34.37 28.44 -37.52
C ILE A 114 35.66 29.07 -38.11
N SER A 115 36.42 29.82 -37.32
CA SER A 115 37.45 30.75 -37.83
C SER A 115 38.88 30.19 -38.00
N LEU A 116 39.23 29.03 -37.44
CA LEU A 116 40.61 28.52 -37.43
C LEU A 116 40.69 27.01 -37.69
N GLY A 117 41.40 26.63 -38.75
CA GLY A 117 41.76 25.25 -39.06
C GLY A 117 42.99 25.17 -39.96
N GLN A 118 43.58 23.96 -40.03
CA GLN A 118 44.86 23.64 -40.70
C GLN A 118 46.12 24.15 -39.94
N GLN A 119 47.33 23.57 -40.05
CA GLN A 119 47.86 22.58 -41.02
C GLN A 119 49.14 21.85 -40.49
N ILE A 120 49.55 20.76 -41.18
CA ILE A 120 50.92 20.15 -41.30
C ILE A 120 51.34 18.96 -40.37
N ILE A 121 52.03 18.00 -41.01
CA ILE A 121 52.75 16.78 -40.54
C ILE A 121 54.01 16.64 -41.42
N PRO A 122 55.24 16.33 -40.90
CA PRO A 122 55.86 15.00 -41.12
C PRO A 122 56.85 14.49 -40.03
N THR A 123 57.38 13.27 -40.26
CA THR A 123 58.21 12.38 -39.40
C THR A 123 59.69 12.30 -39.94
N PRO A 124 60.58 11.30 -39.68
CA PRO A 124 60.62 10.12 -38.76
C PRO A 124 61.99 9.87 -38.04
N GLY A 125 62.17 8.69 -37.39
CA GLY A 125 63.47 8.15 -36.89
C GLY A 125 63.41 6.62 -36.65
N MET A 126 64.55 5.90 -36.70
CA MET A 126 64.62 4.40 -36.79
C MET A 126 65.67 3.74 -35.85
N SER A 127 65.45 2.46 -35.50
CA SER A 127 66.42 1.31 -35.33
C SER A 127 65.68 0.17 -34.57
N GLU A 128 65.58 -1.11 -34.97
CA GLU A 128 66.58 -2.16 -35.33
C GLU A 128 67.52 -2.55 -34.17
N THR A 129 67.92 -3.82 -33.91
CA THR A 129 67.75 -5.17 -34.54
C THR A 129 67.93 -6.27 -33.43
N SER A 130 67.87 -7.63 -33.55
CA SER A 130 67.66 -8.68 -34.59
C SER A 130 67.38 -10.07 -33.93
N MET A 131 66.98 -11.11 -34.68
CA MET A 131 66.96 -12.55 -34.23
C MET A 131 68.34 -13.24 -34.37
N PRO A 132 68.50 -14.56 -34.04
CA PRO A 132 68.38 -15.59 -35.10
C PRO A 132 67.83 -16.99 -34.68
N THR A 133 67.54 -17.84 -35.66
CA THR A 133 66.86 -19.18 -35.56
C THR A 133 67.77 -20.38 -35.86
N LYS A 134 67.43 -21.60 -35.36
CA LYS A 134 67.75 -23.00 -35.81
C LYS A 134 67.43 -24.01 -34.68
N ASN A 135 67.11 -25.31 -34.86
CA ASN A 135 66.85 -26.15 -36.06
C ASN A 135 66.10 -27.47 -35.70
N VAL A 136 65.29 -28.01 -36.64
CA VAL A 136 65.11 -29.45 -36.99
C VAL A 136 64.68 -30.49 -35.92
N LEU A 137 63.40 -30.92 -36.00
CA LEU A 137 62.87 -32.30 -36.11
C LEU A 137 63.25 -33.42 -35.09
N SER A 138 62.26 -33.95 -34.34
CA SER A 138 61.86 -35.39 -34.38
C SER A 138 60.62 -35.75 -33.53
N THR A 139 59.68 -36.49 -34.12
CA THR A 139 58.77 -37.53 -33.54
C THR A 139 58.33 -37.48 -32.06
N GLN A 140 57.04 -37.22 -31.79
CA GLN A 140 56.03 -38.21 -31.30
C GLN A 140 54.70 -37.51 -30.92
N GLN A 141 53.57 -38.19 -31.15
CA GLN A 141 52.24 -37.80 -30.63
C GLN A 141 52.07 -38.34 -29.20
N PRO A 142 51.37 -37.61 -28.32
CA PRO A 142 50.00 -38.01 -27.97
C PRO A 142 48.94 -37.00 -28.44
N LEU A 143 47.67 -37.37 -28.24
CA LEU A 143 46.56 -36.42 -28.26
C LEU A 143 46.67 -35.53 -27.01
N VAL A 144 46.62 -34.22 -27.21
CA VAL A 144 46.33 -33.25 -26.15
C VAL A 144 44.84 -32.92 -26.27
N GLU A 145 44.09 -33.13 -25.20
CA GLU A 145 42.74 -32.57 -25.11
C GLU A 145 42.90 -31.04 -25.02
N GLU A 146 42.23 -30.30 -25.90
CA GLU A 146 42.09 -28.85 -25.71
C GLU A 146 41.19 -28.67 -24.47
N GLU A 147 41.84 -28.50 -23.33
CA GLU A 147 41.22 -28.04 -22.09
C GLU A 147 40.74 -26.61 -22.33
N VAL A 148 39.53 -26.49 -22.90
CA VAL A 148 38.83 -25.22 -23.08
C VAL A 148 38.56 -24.70 -21.68
N THR A 149 39.44 -23.82 -21.22
CA THR A 149 39.22 -22.99 -20.03
C THR A 149 38.05 -22.06 -20.33
N ILE A 150 36.84 -22.57 -20.11
CA ILE A 150 35.66 -21.76 -19.87
C ILE A 150 36.01 -20.95 -18.63
N GLU A 151 36.26 -19.65 -18.79
CA GLU A 151 36.22 -18.73 -17.66
C GLU A 151 34.85 -18.90 -17.03
N SER A 152 34.80 -19.32 -15.75
CA SER A 152 33.55 -19.32 -15.03
C SER A 152 33.08 -17.88 -14.95
N LEU A 153 32.01 -17.57 -15.67
CA LEU A 153 31.20 -16.41 -15.32
C LEU A 153 30.72 -16.69 -13.90
N ASP A 154 31.23 -15.93 -12.94
CA ASP A 154 30.86 -16.02 -11.53
C ASP A 154 29.46 -15.40 -11.35
N VAL A 155 28.47 -16.08 -11.94
CA VAL A 155 27.06 -15.68 -11.94
C VAL A 155 26.54 -15.72 -10.51
N VAL A 156 26.09 -14.56 -10.03
CA VAL A 156 25.54 -14.41 -8.69
C VAL A 156 24.19 -15.13 -8.62
N LEU A 157 24.14 -16.19 -7.82
CA LEU A 157 22.89 -16.84 -7.44
C LEU A 157 22.29 -16.08 -6.25
N ILE A 158 20.98 -15.80 -6.31
CA ILE A 158 20.23 -15.11 -5.26
C ILE A 158 19.03 -15.97 -4.86
N ASP A 159 19.01 -16.45 -3.62
CA ASP A 159 17.84 -17.16 -3.10
C ASP A 159 16.77 -16.14 -2.68
N PHE A 160 15.64 -16.14 -3.38
CA PHE A 160 14.57 -15.14 -3.26
C PHE A 160 13.26 -15.80 -2.83
N TYR A 161 12.64 -15.32 -1.74
CA TYR A 161 11.31 -15.77 -1.36
C TYR A 161 10.19 -14.83 -1.84
N PHE A 162 9.21 -15.41 -2.52
CA PHE A 162 7.89 -14.81 -2.68
C PHE A 162 6.77 -15.86 -2.77
N TYR A 163 5.77 -15.69 -1.92
CA TYR A 163 4.50 -16.40 -1.94
C TYR A 163 3.34 -15.39 -1.96
N SER A 164 2.32 -15.67 -2.77
CA SER A 164 0.98 -15.09 -2.58
C SER A 164 -0.08 -16.15 -2.76
N SER A 165 -1.16 -16.05 -1.99
CA SER A 165 -2.38 -16.84 -2.17
C SER A 165 -3.20 -16.37 -3.38
N LEU A 166 -2.88 -15.20 -3.93
CA LEU A 166 -3.49 -14.64 -5.14
C LEU A 166 -2.71 -15.09 -6.37
N THR A 167 -3.31 -16.00 -7.16
CA THR A 167 -2.70 -16.59 -8.37
C THR A 167 -2.12 -15.53 -9.31
N ARG A 168 -2.79 -14.38 -9.43
CA ARG A 168 -2.37 -13.25 -10.28
C ARG A 168 -1.00 -12.68 -9.90
N GLU A 169 -0.78 -12.42 -8.61
CA GLU A 169 0.50 -11.89 -8.11
C GLU A 169 1.60 -12.95 -8.25
N GLN A 170 1.28 -14.20 -7.94
CA GLN A 170 2.21 -15.33 -8.07
C GLN A 170 2.66 -15.49 -9.54
N GLU A 171 1.73 -15.47 -10.50
CA GLU A 171 2.07 -15.53 -11.94
C GLU A 171 2.87 -14.31 -12.40
N ALA A 172 2.54 -13.11 -11.91
CA ALA A 172 3.24 -11.88 -12.27
C ALA A 172 4.70 -11.86 -11.77
N VAL A 173 4.95 -12.21 -10.50
CA VAL A 173 6.32 -12.31 -9.96
C VAL A 173 7.12 -13.39 -10.67
N ASN A 174 6.53 -14.58 -10.89
CA ASN A 174 7.20 -15.65 -11.63
C ASN A 174 7.60 -15.21 -13.06
N ALA A 175 6.75 -14.44 -13.74
CA ALA A 175 7.03 -13.89 -15.06
C ALA A 175 8.09 -12.78 -15.03
N LEU A 176 8.14 -11.97 -13.97
CA LEU A 176 9.14 -10.91 -13.79
C LEU A 176 10.52 -11.46 -13.43
N VAL A 177 10.60 -12.46 -12.55
CA VAL A 177 11.82 -13.26 -12.28
C VAL A 177 12.35 -13.88 -13.57
N SER A 178 11.45 -14.50 -14.36
CA SER A 178 11.81 -15.11 -15.65
C SER A 178 12.37 -14.11 -16.66
N GLN A 179 11.94 -12.84 -16.62
CA GLN A 179 12.45 -11.77 -17.49
C GLN A 179 13.77 -11.19 -16.96
N PHE A 180 13.89 -10.96 -15.66
CA PHE A 180 15.13 -10.48 -15.04
C PHE A 180 16.29 -11.45 -15.29
N ASN A 181 16.06 -12.75 -15.07
CA ASN A 181 17.04 -13.81 -15.34
C ASN A 181 17.39 -13.99 -16.83
N GLN A 182 16.59 -13.45 -17.77
CA GLN A 182 16.95 -13.40 -19.20
C GLN A 182 17.79 -12.17 -19.54
N ILE A 183 17.58 -11.05 -18.83
CA ILE A 183 18.34 -9.81 -19.01
C ILE A 183 19.73 -9.93 -18.38
N HIS A 184 19.81 -10.46 -17.15
CA HIS A 184 21.03 -10.59 -16.35
C HIS A 184 21.66 -11.99 -16.39
N LYS A 185 21.33 -12.81 -17.39
CA LYS A 185 21.70 -14.25 -17.49
C LYS A 185 23.20 -14.60 -17.31
N ASP A 186 24.10 -13.64 -17.51
CA ASP A 186 25.56 -13.78 -17.41
C ASP A 186 26.13 -13.12 -16.13
N GLU A 187 25.26 -12.57 -15.27
CA GLU A 187 25.59 -11.72 -14.12
C GLU A 187 24.86 -12.17 -12.83
N ILE A 188 23.51 -12.28 -12.89
CA ILE A 188 22.63 -12.54 -11.74
C ILE A 188 21.52 -13.52 -12.14
N VAL A 189 21.27 -14.55 -11.32
CA VAL A 189 20.14 -15.47 -11.46
C VAL A 189 19.38 -15.58 -10.13
N ILE A 190 18.15 -15.08 -10.13
CA ILE A 190 17.20 -15.17 -9.02
C ILE A 190 16.61 -16.59 -8.98
N GLN A 191 16.81 -17.30 -7.87
CA GLN A 191 16.18 -18.59 -7.57
C GLN A 191 14.96 -18.35 -6.68
N GLN A 192 13.77 -18.32 -7.29
CA GLN A 192 12.54 -18.04 -6.56
C GLN A 192 12.03 -19.28 -5.82
N THR A 193 11.92 -19.16 -4.50
CA THR A 193 11.24 -20.10 -3.61
C THR A 193 9.89 -19.52 -3.16
N LYS A 194 8.89 -20.39 -3.02
CA LYS A 194 7.55 -20.06 -2.49
C LYS A 194 7.22 -20.77 -1.18
N ASP A 195 8.01 -21.79 -0.82
CA ASP A 195 7.74 -22.72 0.26
C ASP A 195 8.67 -22.38 1.43
N PHE A 196 8.16 -21.62 2.39
CA PHE A 196 8.82 -21.36 3.67
C PHE A 196 8.03 -22.13 4.75
N PRO A 197 8.63 -23.09 5.47
CA PRO A 197 7.99 -23.65 6.65
C PRO A 197 7.83 -22.53 7.68
N ASP A 198 6.70 -22.47 8.39
CA ASP A 198 6.45 -21.42 9.38
C ASP A 198 7.40 -21.55 10.58
N LEU A 199 8.57 -20.90 10.47
CA LEU A 199 9.64 -20.98 11.47
C LEU A 199 9.36 -20.05 12.65
N ALA A 200 8.35 -20.41 13.43
CA ALA A 200 8.21 -20.05 14.85
C ALA A 200 9.29 -20.73 15.73
N GLY A 201 10.54 -20.76 15.24
CA GLY A 201 11.72 -21.22 15.97
C GLY A 201 12.19 -20.22 17.03
N GLU A 202 13.33 -20.47 17.66
CA GLU A 202 13.80 -19.65 18.77
C GLU A 202 14.03 -18.18 18.37
N GLY A 203 14.51 -17.92 17.13
CA GLY A 203 14.76 -16.58 16.58
C GLY A 203 13.59 -15.88 15.86
N GLY A 204 12.47 -16.57 15.59
CA GLY A 204 11.28 -15.97 14.95
C GLY A 204 11.36 -15.72 13.43
N TYR A 205 10.29 -15.13 12.89
CA TYR A 205 9.97 -15.06 11.45
C TYR A 205 11.11 -14.49 10.59
N TYR A 206 11.50 -13.22 10.80
CA TYR A 206 12.51 -12.56 9.95
C TYR A 206 13.89 -13.21 10.05
N GLN A 207 14.26 -13.77 11.21
CA GLN A 207 15.50 -14.52 11.36
C GLN A 207 15.46 -15.81 10.52
N GLY A 208 14.39 -16.60 10.60
CA GLY A 208 14.24 -17.81 9.79
C GLY A 208 14.20 -17.52 8.28
N MET A 209 13.65 -16.38 7.87
CA MET A 209 13.68 -15.89 6.48
C MET A 209 15.11 -15.50 6.05
N ALA A 210 15.83 -14.74 6.89
CA ALA A 210 17.19 -14.28 6.62
C ALA A 210 18.21 -15.43 6.58
N GLU A 211 17.97 -16.51 7.31
CA GLU A 211 18.78 -17.74 7.32
C GLU A 211 18.61 -18.62 6.07
N GLN A 212 17.56 -18.41 5.27
CA GLN A 212 17.23 -19.23 4.09
C GLN A 212 17.27 -18.47 2.75
N PHE A 213 17.12 -17.14 2.77
CA PHE A 213 17.01 -16.33 1.56
C PHE A 213 17.87 -15.07 1.66
N ASP A 214 18.55 -14.72 0.55
CA ASP A 214 19.24 -13.44 0.39
C ASP A 214 18.26 -12.26 0.48
N CYS A 215 17.06 -12.44 -0.07
CA CYS A 215 16.04 -11.39 -0.14
C CYS A 215 14.61 -11.96 -0.22
N PHE A 216 13.62 -11.15 0.14
CA PHE A 216 12.23 -11.62 0.18
C PHE A 216 11.21 -10.49 0.05
N VAL A 217 10.06 -10.80 -0.55
CA VAL A 217 8.88 -9.92 -0.55
C VAL A 217 7.83 -10.50 0.39
N THR A 218 7.38 -9.68 1.34
CA THR A 218 6.36 -10.02 2.32
C THR A 218 5.57 -8.77 2.73
N GLN A 219 4.59 -8.91 3.63
CA GLN A 219 3.88 -7.77 4.20
C GLN A 219 4.86 -6.82 4.90
N THR A 220 4.67 -5.50 4.72
CA THR A 220 5.46 -4.50 5.42
C THR A 220 5.07 -4.43 6.89
N ASP A 221 5.92 -4.99 7.73
CA ASP A 221 6.12 -4.59 9.11
C ASP A 221 7.61 -4.14 9.25
N PRO A 222 7.88 -2.86 9.55
CA PRO A 222 9.24 -2.39 9.77
C PRO A 222 9.70 -2.55 11.24
N ARG A 223 8.77 -2.70 12.20
CA ARG A 223 9.08 -2.79 13.64
C ARG A 223 9.68 -4.15 13.97
N GLY A 224 8.93 -5.23 13.74
CA GLY A 224 9.37 -6.60 14.01
C GLY A 224 10.62 -6.95 13.20
N ALA A 225 10.67 -6.50 11.94
CA ALA A 225 11.85 -6.63 11.10
C ALA A 225 13.08 -5.92 11.68
N ALA A 226 12.98 -4.64 12.08
CA ALA A 226 14.10 -3.91 12.67
C ALA A 226 14.55 -4.51 14.02
N LEU A 227 13.61 -4.83 14.91
CA LEU A 227 13.89 -5.39 16.24
C LEU A 227 14.46 -6.82 16.18
N SER A 228 14.21 -7.56 15.10
CA SER A 228 14.87 -8.87 14.87
C SER A 228 16.36 -8.75 14.55
N GLY A 229 16.81 -7.59 14.04
CA GLY A 229 18.16 -7.41 13.50
C GLY A 229 18.47 -8.22 12.23
N ALA A 230 17.50 -8.95 11.68
CA ALA A 230 17.72 -9.95 10.63
C ALA A 230 17.85 -9.37 9.20
N VAL A 231 17.52 -8.09 9.00
CA VAL A 231 17.47 -7.41 7.69
C VAL A 231 18.33 -6.14 7.66
N LEU A 232 18.74 -5.71 6.47
CA LEU A 232 19.58 -4.52 6.27
C LEU A 232 18.79 -3.20 6.39
N ASP A 233 19.42 -2.15 6.95
CA ASP A 233 18.95 -0.76 6.76
C ASP A 233 19.29 -0.29 5.34
N LEU A 234 18.25 -0.04 4.55
CA LEU A 234 18.31 0.38 3.16
C LEU A 234 18.53 1.89 2.97
N ASN A 235 18.74 2.66 4.05
CA ASN A 235 19.00 4.11 3.97
C ASN A 235 20.20 4.44 3.07
N ALA A 236 21.36 3.81 3.30
CA ALA A 236 22.56 4.09 2.50
C ALA A 236 22.38 3.74 1.02
N TRP A 237 21.59 2.70 0.73
CA TRP A 237 21.23 2.26 -0.61
C TRP A 237 20.31 3.28 -1.32
N MET A 238 19.27 3.74 -0.62
CA MET A 238 18.38 4.81 -1.07
C MET A 238 19.13 6.14 -1.26
N GLU A 239 20.06 6.49 -0.37
CA GLU A 239 20.87 7.72 -0.45
C GLU A 239 21.89 7.71 -1.61
N ALA A 240 22.44 6.54 -1.95
CA ALA A 240 23.34 6.36 -3.09
C ALA A 240 22.62 6.49 -4.45
N GLU A 241 21.31 6.25 -4.49
CA GLU A 241 20.52 6.32 -5.71
C GLU A 241 20.36 7.74 -6.27
N LYS A 242 19.97 7.81 -7.55
CA LYS A 242 19.71 9.10 -8.21
C LYS A 242 18.51 9.77 -7.56
N SER A 243 18.58 11.09 -7.36
CA SER A 243 17.49 11.95 -6.88
C SER A 243 16.15 11.82 -7.63
N ALA A 244 16.14 11.21 -8.83
CA ALA A 244 14.91 10.87 -9.54
C ALA A 244 14.20 9.64 -8.96
N PHE A 245 14.94 8.60 -8.55
CA PHE A 245 14.43 7.40 -7.87
C PHE A 245 13.98 7.73 -6.45
N GLN A 246 14.79 8.47 -5.69
CA GLN A 246 14.49 8.91 -4.33
C GLN A 246 13.18 9.71 -4.21
N GLN A 247 12.79 10.42 -5.29
CA GLN A 247 11.57 11.24 -5.35
C GLN A 247 10.44 10.57 -6.14
N ASP A 248 10.62 9.31 -6.53
CA ASP A 248 9.62 8.54 -7.27
C ASP A 248 8.58 7.91 -6.33
N PHE A 249 8.88 7.67 -5.05
CA PHE A 249 7.98 7.00 -4.10
C PHE A 249 6.95 7.96 -3.48
N ASP A 250 5.73 7.47 -3.20
CA ASP A 250 4.81 8.23 -2.35
C ASP A 250 5.31 8.25 -0.91
N GLN A 251 5.35 9.43 -0.30
CA GLN A 251 5.91 9.63 1.04
C GLN A 251 5.16 8.83 2.11
N THR A 252 3.85 8.64 1.98
CA THR A 252 3.03 7.85 2.93
C THR A 252 3.50 6.39 2.96
N ILE A 253 3.77 5.83 1.78
CA ILE A 253 4.16 4.43 1.59
C ILE A 253 5.63 4.24 2.00
N LEU A 254 6.49 5.21 1.67
CA LEU A 254 7.91 5.19 2.02
C LEU A 254 8.15 5.37 3.53
N ASP A 255 7.35 6.19 4.21
CA ASP A 255 7.42 6.37 5.66
C ASP A 255 6.90 5.12 6.40
N ALA A 256 5.88 4.42 5.86
CA ALA A 256 5.41 3.13 6.37
C ALA A 256 6.46 2.00 6.28
N SER A 257 7.49 2.13 5.43
CA SER A 257 8.63 1.20 5.36
C SER A 257 9.76 1.52 6.34
N ARG A 258 9.57 2.48 7.26
CA ARG A 258 10.62 2.94 8.19
C ARG A 258 10.32 2.59 9.65
N TYR A 259 11.39 2.33 10.41
CA TYR A 259 11.35 2.23 11.87
C TYR A 259 12.53 3.02 12.46
N GLU A 260 12.25 3.88 13.44
CA GLU A 260 13.21 4.84 14.07
C GLU A 260 14.08 5.68 13.11
N GLY A 261 13.71 5.76 11.83
CA GLY A 261 14.42 6.47 10.77
C GLY A 261 15.18 5.56 9.80
N SER A 262 15.48 4.31 10.19
CA SER A 262 15.99 3.26 9.29
C SER A 262 14.95 2.86 8.25
N LEU A 263 15.38 2.60 7.01
CA LEU A 263 14.50 2.13 5.93
C LEU A 263 14.60 0.61 5.86
N ILE A 264 13.57 -0.11 6.31
CA ILE A 264 13.69 -1.54 6.61
C ILE A 264 13.34 -2.42 5.40
N ASN A 265 12.60 -1.87 4.45
CA ASN A 265 12.28 -2.50 3.16
C ASN A 265 12.12 -1.44 2.06
N LEU A 266 12.26 -1.84 0.80
CA LEU A 266 11.83 -1.03 -0.34
C LEU A 266 10.34 -1.32 -0.60
N PRO A 267 9.41 -0.35 -0.45
CA PRO A 267 8.00 -0.61 -0.68
C PRO A 267 7.72 -0.91 -2.16
N LEU A 268 6.84 -1.88 -2.43
CA LEU A 268 6.43 -2.28 -3.78
C LEU A 268 4.98 -1.87 -4.08
N SER A 269 4.04 -2.18 -3.17
CA SER A 269 2.62 -1.82 -3.31
C SER A 269 1.97 -1.52 -1.97
N ILE A 270 0.89 -0.72 -2.01
CA ILE A 270 -0.04 -0.54 -0.90
C ILE A 270 -1.48 -0.78 -1.38
N GLN A 271 -2.25 -1.51 -0.58
CA GLN A 271 -3.66 -1.78 -0.80
C GLN A 271 -4.43 -1.10 0.35
N PRO A 272 -4.90 0.16 0.20
CA PRO A 272 -5.79 0.77 1.19
C PRO A 272 -7.15 0.04 1.21
N PRO A 273 -7.88 0.05 2.33
CA PRO A 273 -9.23 -0.50 2.38
C PRO A 273 -10.20 0.28 1.50
N ILE A 274 -11.16 -0.44 0.93
CA ILE A 274 -12.24 0.11 0.10
C ILE A 274 -13.59 -0.52 0.49
N MET A 275 -14.65 0.25 0.28
CA MET A 275 -16.02 -0.24 0.30
C MET A 275 -16.32 -0.83 -1.07
N VAL A 276 -17.01 -1.96 -1.10
CA VAL A 276 -17.46 -2.67 -2.30
C VAL A 276 -18.96 -2.83 -2.20
N TYR A 277 -19.68 -2.70 -3.30
CA TYR A 277 -21.13 -2.79 -3.31
C TYR A 277 -21.70 -3.54 -4.51
N ASN A 278 -22.87 -4.15 -4.31
CA ASN A 278 -23.68 -4.76 -5.35
C ASN A 278 -24.46 -3.65 -6.08
N ALA A 279 -23.89 -3.15 -7.18
CA ALA A 279 -24.45 -2.02 -7.95
C ALA A 279 -25.81 -2.38 -8.56
N GLU A 280 -26.00 -3.64 -8.95
CA GLU A 280 -27.29 -4.11 -9.48
C GLU A 280 -28.38 -4.12 -8.40
N LEU A 281 -28.07 -4.55 -7.18
CA LEU A 281 -29.01 -4.55 -6.06
C LEU A 281 -29.42 -3.11 -5.64
N LEU A 282 -28.46 -2.17 -5.59
CA LEU A 282 -28.78 -0.74 -5.41
C LEU A 282 -29.74 -0.24 -6.49
N ALA A 283 -29.45 -0.53 -7.76
CA ALA A 283 -30.30 -0.15 -8.88
C ALA A 283 -31.71 -0.80 -8.82
N ARG A 284 -31.83 -2.06 -8.35
CA ARG A 284 -33.13 -2.72 -8.12
C ARG A 284 -33.93 -2.08 -6.97
N HIS A 285 -33.26 -1.52 -5.96
CA HIS A 285 -33.89 -0.72 -4.90
C HIS A 285 -34.14 0.75 -5.30
N GLY A 286 -33.65 1.20 -6.46
CA GLY A 286 -33.75 2.60 -6.89
C GLY A 286 -32.80 3.54 -6.15
N LEU A 287 -31.69 3.02 -5.63
CA LEU A 287 -30.65 3.74 -4.91
C LEU A 287 -29.51 4.11 -5.85
N GLU A 288 -29.01 5.35 -5.73
CA GLU A 288 -27.80 5.79 -6.40
C GLU A 288 -26.55 5.18 -5.72
N PRO A 289 -25.45 4.99 -6.45
CA PRO A 289 -24.19 4.53 -5.86
C PRO A 289 -23.58 5.60 -4.93
N PRO A 290 -22.76 5.20 -3.94
CA PRO A 290 -22.07 6.13 -3.04
C PRO A 290 -21.12 7.08 -3.79
N SER A 291 -20.97 8.31 -3.27
CA SER A 291 -19.95 9.26 -3.76
C SER A 291 -18.55 8.88 -3.27
N THR A 292 -17.53 9.62 -3.71
CA THR A 292 -16.15 9.43 -3.21
C THR A 292 -15.79 10.30 -2.01
N ASP A 293 -16.69 11.14 -1.54
CA ASP A 293 -16.51 12.02 -0.38
C ASP A 293 -17.57 11.81 0.74
N TRP A 294 -18.43 10.79 0.55
CA TRP A 294 -19.56 10.39 1.38
C TRP A 294 -19.24 10.22 2.87
N THR A 295 -20.26 10.48 3.68
CA THR A 295 -20.25 10.46 5.14
C THR A 295 -20.74 9.12 5.69
N PHE A 296 -20.49 8.90 6.98
CA PHE A 296 -21.06 7.77 7.70
C PHE A 296 -22.60 7.77 7.74
N ASP A 297 -23.24 8.96 7.80
CA ASP A 297 -24.71 9.08 7.75
C ASP A 297 -25.28 8.56 6.42
N GLU A 298 -24.67 8.95 5.29
CA GLU A 298 -25.06 8.49 3.95
C GLU A 298 -24.80 6.99 3.76
N PHE A 299 -23.75 6.45 4.38
CA PHE A 299 -23.52 5.01 4.48
C PHE A 299 -24.63 4.29 5.26
N LEU A 300 -25.00 4.79 6.44
CA LEU A 300 -26.12 4.24 7.23
C LEU A 300 -27.45 4.27 6.47
N GLU A 301 -27.75 5.37 5.75
CA GLU A 301 -28.95 5.48 4.92
C GLU A 301 -28.96 4.43 3.79
N LEU A 302 -27.84 4.25 3.10
CA LEU A 302 -27.71 3.28 2.00
C LEU A 302 -27.82 1.82 2.47
N ILE A 303 -27.11 1.42 3.54
CA ILE A 303 -27.18 0.04 4.04
C ILE A 303 -28.57 -0.27 4.61
N THR A 304 -29.24 0.71 5.22
CA THR A 304 -30.61 0.55 5.71
C THR A 304 -31.60 0.43 4.55
N SER A 305 -31.47 1.27 3.52
CA SER A 305 -32.41 1.31 2.38
C SER A 305 -32.27 0.13 1.41
N VAL A 306 -31.10 -0.49 1.32
CA VAL A 306 -30.87 -1.71 0.51
C VAL A 306 -31.31 -2.99 1.22
N THR A 307 -31.64 -2.93 2.52
CA THR A 307 -32.03 -4.10 3.32
C THR A 307 -33.48 -4.54 3.06
N SER A 308 -33.66 -5.84 2.81
CA SER A 308 -34.98 -6.48 2.64
C SER A 308 -34.95 -7.88 3.26
N ILE A 309 -35.31 -7.99 4.54
CA ILE A 309 -35.45 -9.29 5.22
C ILE A 309 -36.82 -9.96 4.99
N SER A 310 -37.75 -9.30 4.30
CA SER A 310 -39.15 -9.72 4.16
C SER A 310 -39.63 -9.71 2.70
N GLY A 311 -39.37 -10.80 1.98
CA GLY A 311 -39.81 -10.96 0.59
C GLY A 311 -39.32 -12.27 -0.03
N SER A 312 -39.45 -12.37 -1.36
CA SER A 312 -38.80 -13.43 -2.15
C SER A 312 -37.35 -13.10 -2.52
N GLU A 313 -37.00 -11.82 -2.54
CA GLU A 313 -35.63 -11.33 -2.68
C GLU A 313 -35.18 -10.86 -1.29
N LYS A 314 -34.23 -11.59 -0.70
CA LYS A 314 -33.67 -11.28 0.61
C LYS A 314 -32.34 -10.55 0.42
N SER A 315 -32.22 -9.36 0.99
CA SER A 315 -30.99 -8.57 1.01
C SER A 315 -30.66 -8.08 2.41
N TYR A 316 -29.36 -7.93 2.66
CA TYR A 316 -28.78 -7.38 3.87
C TYR A 316 -27.94 -6.15 3.51
N GLY A 317 -27.91 -5.16 4.41
CA GLY A 317 -27.21 -3.90 4.19
C GLY A 317 -25.70 -4.07 4.04
N PHE A 318 -25.04 -4.51 5.10
CA PHE A 318 -23.58 -4.54 5.22
C PHE A 318 -23.08 -5.85 5.85
N LEU A 319 -22.02 -6.43 5.29
CA LEU A 319 -21.29 -7.55 5.90
C LEU A 319 -20.37 -7.03 7.01
N LEU A 320 -20.60 -7.45 8.26
CA LEU A 320 -19.75 -7.10 9.40
C LEU A 320 -18.36 -7.73 9.31
N SER A 321 -18.28 -9.02 9.04
CA SER A 321 -17.01 -9.75 9.00
C SER A 321 -16.08 -9.26 7.87
N SER A 322 -14.90 -8.75 8.24
CA SER A 322 -13.90 -8.20 7.30
C SER A 322 -12.47 -8.56 7.68
N ASN A 323 -11.60 -8.57 6.67
CA ASN A 323 -10.15 -8.76 6.73
C ASN A 323 -9.37 -7.46 6.46
N SER A 324 -10.06 -6.33 6.23
CA SER A 324 -9.47 -5.07 5.73
C SER A 324 -9.88 -3.83 6.53
N VAL A 325 -11.00 -3.92 7.26
CA VAL A 325 -11.52 -2.85 8.12
C VAL A 325 -11.95 -3.47 9.44
N ASN A 326 -11.59 -2.87 10.56
CA ASN A 326 -12.24 -3.16 11.83
C ASN A 326 -13.63 -2.52 11.81
N THR A 327 -14.63 -3.29 11.38
CA THR A 327 -15.99 -2.80 11.13
C THR A 327 -16.71 -2.37 12.40
N SER A 328 -16.42 -3.00 13.54
CA SER A 328 -16.83 -2.50 14.86
C SER A 328 -16.30 -1.09 15.12
N GLU A 329 -15.00 -0.83 14.93
CA GLU A 329 -14.44 0.52 15.14
C GLU A 329 -14.93 1.55 14.12
N LEU A 330 -15.22 1.15 12.87
CA LEU A 330 -15.89 2.02 11.89
C LEU A 330 -17.29 2.43 12.38
N LEU A 331 -18.07 1.48 12.89
CA LEU A 331 -19.43 1.73 13.39
C LEU A 331 -19.42 2.51 14.73
N TYR A 332 -18.42 2.30 15.58
CA TYR A 332 -18.19 3.07 16.80
C TYR A 332 -17.78 4.52 16.48
N ALA A 333 -16.79 4.72 15.61
CA ALA A 333 -16.32 6.05 15.21
C ALA A 333 -17.39 6.85 14.45
N GLY A 334 -18.25 6.17 13.68
CA GLY A 334 -19.40 6.78 13.03
C GLY A 334 -20.56 7.12 13.97
N ASN A 335 -20.64 6.47 15.14
CA ASN A 335 -21.60 6.79 16.21
C ASN A 335 -20.99 7.69 17.31
N ASP A 336 -19.93 8.44 16.98
CA ASP A 336 -19.14 9.33 17.87
C ASP A 336 -18.66 8.66 19.19
N LEU A 337 -18.49 7.34 19.22
CA LEU A 337 -18.22 6.61 20.47
C LEU A 337 -16.77 6.78 20.97
N GLN A 338 -16.64 7.50 22.08
CA GLN A 338 -15.39 7.80 22.78
C GLN A 338 -15.04 6.71 23.82
N TRP A 339 -14.69 5.50 23.35
CA TRP A 339 -14.37 4.35 24.23
C TRP A 339 -12.88 4.12 24.50
N LEU A 340 -11.98 4.70 23.69
CA LEU A 340 -10.54 4.41 23.65
C LEU A 340 -9.73 5.72 23.53
N ASP A 341 -8.65 5.84 24.30
CA ASP A 341 -7.63 6.89 24.19
C ASP A 341 -6.24 6.26 24.02
N LEU A 342 -5.54 6.66 22.95
CA LEU A 342 -4.20 6.20 22.54
C LEU A 342 -3.12 7.30 22.67
N SER A 343 -3.37 8.35 23.46
CA SER A 343 -2.45 9.49 23.62
C SER A 343 -1.30 9.26 24.62
N GLY A 344 -1.34 8.16 25.39
CA GLY A 344 -0.28 7.74 26.31
C GLY A 344 0.41 6.44 25.88
N ASP A 345 1.43 6.03 26.65
CA ASP A 345 2.23 4.82 26.37
C ASP A 345 1.44 3.49 26.41
N PHE A 346 0.28 3.51 27.05
CA PHE A 346 -0.67 2.40 27.13
C PHE A 346 -2.07 2.91 26.79
N PRO A 347 -2.93 2.09 26.15
CA PRO A 347 -4.30 2.49 25.86
C PRO A 347 -5.10 2.69 27.16
N MET A 348 -5.92 3.74 27.22
CA MET A 348 -6.95 3.91 28.24
C MET A 348 -8.32 3.56 27.64
N VAL A 349 -9.12 2.77 28.34
CA VAL A 349 -10.40 2.26 27.83
C VAL A 349 -11.56 2.55 28.78
N ASN A 350 -12.73 2.83 28.21
CA ASN A 350 -13.91 3.33 28.90
C ASN A 350 -15.17 2.60 28.39
N LEU A 351 -15.33 1.36 28.84
CA LEU A 351 -16.32 0.39 28.36
C LEU A 351 -17.67 0.52 29.09
N ASN A 352 -17.68 0.80 30.39
CA ASN A 352 -18.90 0.78 31.22
C ASN A 352 -19.71 2.09 31.18
N THR A 353 -19.89 2.63 29.97
CA THR A 353 -20.59 3.90 29.71
C THR A 353 -22.02 3.68 29.19
N PRO A 354 -22.96 4.59 29.48
CA PRO A 354 -24.26 4.63 28.79
C PRO A 354 -24.13 4.69 27.26
N GLU A 355 -23.11 5.36 26.76
CA GLU A 355 -22.81 5.54 25.34
C GLU A 355 -22.43 4.20 24.67
N MET A 356 -21.59 3.39 25.33
CA MET A 356 -21.28 2.01 24.88
C MET A 356 -22.51 1.10 24.97
N VAL A 357 -23.30 1.17 26.06
CA VAL A 357 -24.57 0.41 26.18
C VAL A 357 -25.52 0.73 25.02
N ASN A 358 -25.69 2.02 24.69
CA ASN A 358 -26.53 2.44 23.57
C ASN A 358 -25.98 1.93 22.23
N THR A 359 -24.67 2.02 22.01
CA THR A 359 -24.03 1.60 20.74
C THR A 359 -24.14 0.08 20.54
N LEU A 360 -23.84 -0.74 21.56
CA LEU A 360 -24.00 -2.20 21.46
C LEU A 360 -25.46 -2.64 21.32
N SER A 361 -26.40 -1.89 21.91
CA SER A 361 -27.84 -2.14 21.73
C SER A 361 -28.28 -1.82 20.29
N TRP A 362 -27.80 -0.72 19.71
CA TRP A 362 -28.06 -0.32 18.34
C TRP A 362 -27.52 -1.33 17.32
N LEU A 363 -26.27 -1.80 17.48
CA LEU A 363 -25.70 -2.86 16.62
C LEU A 363 -26.53 -4.15 16.66
N ASN A 364 -26.94 -4.57 17.86
CA ASN A 364 -27.77 -5.76 18.08
C ASN A 364 -29.14 -5.65 17.37
N ASP A 365 -29.72 -4.45 17.31
CA ASP A 365 -30.98 -4.21 16.60
C ASP A 365 -30.81 -4.04 15.08
N MET A 366 -29.64 -3.56 14.61
CA MET A 366 -29.27 -3.57 13.18
C MET A 366 -29.02 -4.99 12.65
N GLU A 367 -28.44 -5.89 13.44
CA GLU A 367 -28.35 -7.32 13.10
C GLU A 367 -29.74 -7.97 13.03
N LYS A 368 -30.60 -7.77 14.05
CA LYS A 368 -31.97 -8.34 14.07
C LYS A 368 -32.84 -7.87 12.90
N SER A 369 -32.61 -6.66 12.41
CA SER A 369 -33.30 -6.11 11.23
C SER A 369 -32.63 -6.48 9.90
N GLY A 370 -31.47 -7.15 9.94
CA GLY A 370 -30.69 -7.56 8.77
C GLY A 370 -29.97 -6.42 8.04
N VAL A 371 -29.89 -5.22 8.64
CA VAL A 371 -29.05 -4.14 8.12
C VAL A 371 -27.57 -4.52 8.24
N LEU A 372 -27.23 -5.29 9.27
CA LEU A 372 -25.93 -5.95 9.42
C LEU A 372 -26.10 -7.47 9.18
N PHE A 373 -25.19 -8.04 8.39
CA PHE A 373 -25.03 -9.49 8.23
C PHE A 373 -23.83 -9.98 9.04
N GLU A 374 -24.05 -11.02 9.83
CA GLU A 374 -23.01 -11.84 10.45
C GLU A 374 -23.39 -13.32 10.30
N SER A 375 -22.41 -14.22 10.19
CA SER A 375 -22.66 -15.67 10.11
C SER A 375 -23.11 -16.25 11.46
N SER A 376 -23.90 -17.33 11.45
CA SER A 376 -24.28 -18.00 12.70
C SER A 376 -23.06 -18.70 13.35
N PRO A 377 -22.90 -18.70 14.68
CA PRO A 377 -21.78 -19.37 15.36
C PRO A 377 -21.64 -20.88 15.09
N GLU A 378 -22.69 -21.51 14.57
CA GLU A 378 -22.74 -22.93 14.18
C GLU A 378 -22.34 -23.20 12.71
N GLU A 379 -22.11 -22.15 11.91
CA GLU A 379 -21.74 -22.25 10.50
C GLU A 379 -20.22 -22.18 10.29
N ASP A 380 -19.73 -22.70 9.16
CA ASP A 380 -18.38 -22.35 8.69
C ASP A 380 -18.39 -20.88 8.24
N TRP A 381 -17.86 -20.00 9.08
CA TRP A 381 -17.80 -18.54 8.90
C TRP A 381 -17.45 -18.14 7.46
N TRP A 382 -16.34 -18.66 6.93
CA TRP A 382 -15.86 -18.27 5.60
C TRP A 382 -16.84 -18.70 4.50
N THR A 383 -17.38 -19.93 4.57
CA THR A 383 -18.37 -20.44 3.62
C THR A 383 -19.68 -19.66 3.70
N ALA A 384 -20.12 -19.29 4.89
CA ALA A 384 -21.33 -18.50 5.10
C ALA A 384 -21.22 -17.10 4.47
N ILE A 385 -20.18 -16.32 4.84
CA ILE A 385 -20.00 -14.97 4.29
C ILE A 385 -19.72 -14.98 2.78
N SER A 386 -18.95 -15.97 2.30
CA SER A 386 -18.68 -16.13 0.86
C SER A 386 -19.96 -16.43 0.09
N SER A 387 -20.83 -17.29 0.61
CA SER A 387 -22.10 -17.64 -0.04
C SER A 387 -23.05 -16.46 -0.09
N ALA A 388 -23.12 -15.64 0.97
CA ALA A 388 -23.95 -14.44 1.02
C ALA A 388 -23.50 -13.39 -0.01
N VAL A 389 -22.19 -13.13 -0.12
CA VAL A 389 -21.63 -12.21 -1.12
C VAL A 389 -21.78 -12.76 -2.54
N GLN A 390 -21.43 -14.03 -2.79
CA GLN A 390 -21.50 -14.64 -4.13
C GLN A 390 -22.93 -14.77 -4.68
N SER A 391 -23.92 -14.96 -3.79
CA SER A 391 -25.34 -14.99 -4.17
C SER A 391 -25.96 -13.60 -4.37
N GLY A 392 -25.20 -12.52 -4.12
CA GLY A 392 -25.66 -11.14 -4.29
C GLY A 392 -26.62 -10.65 -3.21
N GLN A 393 -26.70 -11.33 -2.07
CA GLN A 393 -27.58 -10.95 -0.95
C GLN A 393 -27.02 -9.80 -0.09
N ILE A 394 -25.71 -9.54 -0.17
CA ILE A 394 -25.05 -8.44 0.53
C ILE A 394 -25.05 -7.18 -0.35
N GLY A 395 -25.54 -6.06 0.20
CA GLY A 395 -25.47 -4.74 -0.42
C GLY A 395 -24.06 -4.18 -0.45
N PHE A 396 -23.38 -4.17 0.71
CA PHE A 396 -22.06 -3.58 0.92
C PHE A 396 -21.12 -4.52 1.72
N TRP A 397 -19.83 -4.54 1.38
CA TRP A 397 -18.78 -5.21 2.14
C TRP A 397 -17.44 -4.48 1.97
N THR A 398 -16.42 -4.85 2.75
CA THR A 398 -15.07 -4.23 2.65
C THR A 398 -14.02 -5.22 2.15
N THR A 399 -12.99 -4.70 1.48
CA THR A 399 -11.81 -5.44 1.02
C THR A 399 -10.65 -4.46 0.79
N TYR A 400 -9.50 -4.97 0.34
CA TYR A 400 -8.35 -4.19 -0.08
C TYR A 400 -8.43 -3.77 -1.55
N ALA A 401 -7.96 -2.57 -1.88
CA ALA A 401 -7.89 -2.08 -3.26
C ALA A 401 -7.13 -3.04 -4.19
N GLY A 402 -7.78 -3.54 -5.25
CA GLY A 402 -7.26 -4.56 -6.17
C GLY A 402 -7.72 -6.00 -5.85
N SER A 403 -8.37 -6.23 -4.71
CA SER A 403 -8.89 -7.54 -4.28
C SER A 403 -10.41 -7.70 -4.48
N GLU A 404 -11.12 -6.68 -4.96
CA GLU A 404 -12.58 -6.60 -5.12
C GLU A 404 -13.21 -7.70 -5.99
N HIS A 405 -12.44 -8.29 -6.91
CA HIS A 405 -12.85 -9.42 -7.74
C HIS A 405 -12.16 -10.75 -7.36
N GLU A 406 -11.16 -10.73 -6.47
CA GLU A 406 -10.39 -11.94 -6.12
C GLU A 406 -10.81 -12.54 -4.78
N GLN A 407 -11.04 -11.72 -3.73
CA GLN A 407 -11.31 -12.18 -2.36
C GLN A 407 -12.49 -13.16 -2.27
N PHE A 408 -13.67 -12.78 -2.75
CA PHE A 408 -14.88 -13.62 -2.66
C PHE A 408 -15.17 -14.44 -3.92
N PHE A 409 -14.63 -14.08 -5.09
CA PHE A 409 -14.97 -14.71 -6.37
C PHE A 409 -13.85 -15.55 -7.00
N LYS A 410 -12.61 -15.48 -6.50
CA LYS A 410 -11.47 -16.31 -6.94
C LYS A 410 -11.32 -16.35 -8.46
N GLN A 411 -11.26 -15.17 -9.08
CA GLN A 411 -11.16 -14.94 -10.53
C GLN A 411 -12.37 -15.38 -11.38
N GLN A 412 -13.44 -15.91 -10.78
CA GLN A 412 -14.71 -16.09 -11.47
C GLN A 412 -15.40 -14.72 -11.63
N LYS A 413 -16.10 -14.50 -12.76
CA LYS A 413 -16.90 -13.28 -12.90
C LYS A 413 -18.12 -13.38 -11.97
N ALA A 414 -18.33 -12.35 -11.15
CA ALA A 414 -19.57 -12.18 -10.40
C ALA A 414 -20.81 -12.21 -11.32
N THR A 415 -21.93 -12.70 -10.79
CA THR A 415 -23.22 -12.83 -11.47
C THR A 415 -23.97 -11.50 -11.60
N PHE A 416 -23.57 -10.50 -10.82
CA PHE A 416 -24.11 -9.14 -10.75
C PHE A 416 -22.97 -8.11 -10.95
N GLU A 417 -23.31 -6.84 -11.14
CA GLU A 417 -22.30 -5.77 -11.28
C GLU A 417 -21.78 -5.30 -9.92
N ILE A 418 -20.47 -5.28 -9.76
CA ILE A 418 -19.76 -4.83 -8.56
C ILE A 418 -19.26 -3.40 -8.79
N GLY A 419 -19.58 -2.51 -7.85
CA GLY A 419 -18.98 -1.18 -7.73
C GLY A 419 -18.08 -1.08 -6.49
N ILE A 420 -17.28 -0.02 -6.44
CA ILE A 420 -16.38 0.28 -5.32
C ILE A 420 -16.45 1.76 -4.93
N ALA A 421 -16.09 2.07 -3.70
CA ALA A 421 -15.97 3.42 -3.16
C ALA A 421 -14.89 3.46 -2.06
N PRO A 422 -14.40 4.65 -1.64
CA PRO A 422 -13.63 4.78 -0.41
C PRO A 422 -14.49 4.36 0.80
N ILE A 423 -13.86 3.99 1.91
CA ILE A 423 -14.56 3.84 3.19
C ILE A 423 -15.20 5.21 3.56
N PRO A 424 -16.46 5.24 4.03
CA PRO A 424 -17.17 6.49 4.35
C PRO A 424 -16.44 7.30 5.43
N PHE A 425 -16.51 8.63 5.30
CA PHE A 425 -15.79 9.54 6.19
C PHE A 425 -16.47 9.65 7.56
N THR A 426 -15.71 9.35 8.62
CA THR A 426 -16.04 9.60 10.02
C THR A 426 -15.38 10.90 10.51
N ALA A 427 -16.01 11.61 11.44
CA ALA A 427 -15.60 12.97 11.80
C ALA A 427 -14.31 13.01 12.66
N GLU A 428 -14.30 12.27 13.78
CA GLU A 428 -13.17 12.19 14.72
C GLU A 428 -12.99 10.75 15.27
N PRO A 429 -12.40 9.82 14.48
CA PRO A 429 -12.11 8.46 14.95
C PRO A 429 -10.96 8.44 15.98
N ASN A 430 -11.18 7.70 17.07
CA ASN A 430 -10.23 7.61 18.18
C ASN A 430 -9.14 6.54 17.98
N GLY A 431 -9.44 5.52 17.17
CA GLY A 431 -8.51 4.49 16.72
C GLY A 431 -8.59 4.26 15.21
N PRO A 432 -7.53 3.71 14.58
CA PRO A 432 -7.54 3.37 13.16
C PRO A 432 -8.43 2.15 12.89
N TYR A 433 -9.63 2.37 12.32
CA TYR A 433 -10.48 1.30 11.81
C TYR A 433 -10.06 0.81 10.40
N GLU A 434 -9.35 1.66 9.64
CA GLU A 434 -8.67 1.31 8.40
C GLU A 434 -7.23 0.90 8.66
N HIS A 435 -6.79 -0.22 8.07
CA HIS A 435 -5.38 -0.59 7.96
C HIS A 435 -5.07 -0.85 6.49
N ALA A 436 -4.02 -0.23 5.93
CA ALA A 436 -3.58 -0.59 4.59
C ALA A 436 -2.72 -1.85 4.61
N TYR A 437 -2.96 -2.78 3.69
CA TYR A 437 -2.05 -3.90 3.46
C TYR A 437 -0.92 -3.45 2.52
N GLN A 438 0.29 -3.27 3.05
CA GLN A 438 1.47 -2.88 2.29
C GLN A 438 2.42 -4.08 2.12
N GLN A 439 3.10 -4.17 0.97
CA GLN A 439 4.10 -5.19 0.70
C GLN A 439 5.44 -4.53 0.32
N GLY A 440 6.53 -5.09 0.86
CA GLY A 440 7.87 -4.54 0.73
C GLY A 440 8.92 -5.61 0.43
N PHE A 441 9.99 -5.18 -0.22
CA PHE A 441 11.17 -5.99 -0.53
C PHE A 441 12.23 -5.80 0.55
N TYR A 442 12.59 -6.87 1.24
CA TYR A 442 13.60 -6.93 2.30
C TYR A 442 14.88 -7.61 1.78
N ILE A 443 16.03 -7.23 2.35
CA ILE A 443 17.33 -7.88 2.08
C ILE A 443 17.85 -8.44 3.41
N SER A 444 18.23 -9.71 3.41
CA SER A 444 18.80 -10.40 4.57
C SER A 444 20.14 -9.80 4.97
N HIS A 445 20.38 -9.60 6.28
CA HIS A 445 21.69 -9.20 6.78
C HIS A 445 22.77 -10.29 6.60
N LEU A 446 22.37 -11.52 6.27
CA LEU A 446 23.28 -12.64 5.95
C LEU A 446 23.58 -12.77 4.46
N SER A 447 22.87 -12.02 3.58
CA SER A 447 23.12 -12.08 2.14
C SER A 447 24.57 -11.74 1.82
N GLN A 448 25.20 -12.56 0.98
CA GLN A 448 26.55 -12.30 0.50
C GLN A 448 26.59 -11.39 -0.73
N ASN A 449 25.41 -11.06 -1.29
CA ASN A 449 25.25 -10.33 -2.55
C ASN A 449 24.09 -9.29 -2.48
N PRO A 450 24.06 -8.39 -1.46
CA PRO A 450 22.95 -7.45 -1.28
C PRO A 450 22.80 -6.45 -2.45
N GLU A 451 23.85 -6.18 -3.22
CA GLU A 451 23.80 -5.37 -4.44
C GLU A 451 22.86 -5.96 -5.50
N ALA A 452 22.95 -7.27 -5.74
CA ALA A 452 22.10 -7.97 -6.70
C ALA A 452 20.63 -8.02 -6.22
N CYS A 453 20.44 -8.15 -4.90
CA CYS A 453 19.13 -8.03 -4.27
C CYS A 453 18.53 -6.63 -4.47
N TRP A 454 19.33 -5.58 -4.33
CA TRP A 454 18.91 -4.19 -4.53
C TRP A 454 18.58 -3.88 -6.01
N GLU A 455 19.37 -4.36 -6.96
CA GLU A 455 19.02 -4.23 -8.40
C GLU A 455 17.70 -4.95 -8.73
N PHE A 456 17.47 -6.14 -8.18
CA PHE A 456 16.21 -6.86 -8.37
C PHE A 456 15.01 -6.17 -7.68
N ALA A 457 15.20 -5.63 -6.47
CA ALA A 457 14.19 -4.81 -5.77
C ALA A 457 13.77 -3.59 -6.61
N LYS A 458 14.76 -2.88 -7.17
CA LYS A 458 14.52 -1.74 -8.07
C LYS A 458 13.76 -2.16 -9.32
N TYR A 459 14.17 -3.25 -9.97
CA TYR A 459 13.48 -3.80 -11.15
C TYR A 459 12.01 -4.14 -10.85
N LEU A 460 11.71 -4.82 -9.74
CA LEU A 460 10.32 -5.11 -9.35
C LEU A 460 9.51 -3.82 -9.12
N SER A 461 10.09 -2.82 -8.44
CA SER A 461 9.39 -1.55 -8.13
C SER A 461 8.92 -0.77 -9.38
N GLU A 462 9.47 -1.03 -10.57
CA GLU A 462 9.11 -0.34 -11.82
C GLU A 462 7.89 -0.95 -12.54
N HIS A 463 7.41 -2.12 -12.10
CA HIS A 463 6.40 -2.89 -12.82
C HIS A 463 5.03 -2.80 -12.14
N SER A 464 4.07 -2.16 -12.82
CA SER A 464 2.68 -1.94 -12.30
C SER A 464 1.83 -3.20 -12.12
N ALA A 465 2.39 -4.39 -12.32
CA ALA A 465 1.71 -5.67 -12.32
C ALA A 465 2.23 -6.66 -11.26
N VAL A 466 3.27 -6.31 -10.48
CA VAL A 466 3.92 -7.26 -9.54
C VAL A 466 2.95 -7.76 -8.48
N LEU A 467 2.16 -6.82 -7.92
CA LEU A 467 1.29 -7.00 -6.76
C LEU A 467 -0.01 -6.20 -6.98
N ASN A 468 -1.07 -6.54 -6.24
CA ASN A 468 -2.34 -5.82 -6.28
C ASN A 468 -2.26 -4.44 -5.58
N GLY A 469 -3.29 -3.62 -5.80
CA GLY A 469 -3.39 -2.26 -5.26
C GLY A 469 -2.56 -1.22 -6.02
N ILE A 470 -1.97 -0.29 -5.26
CA ILE A 470 -1.31 0.92 -5.74
C ILE A 470 0.21 0.72 -5.69
N PRO A 471 0.92 0.78 -6.83
CA PRO A 471 2.38 0.76 -6.86
C PRO A 471 3.00 1.89 -6.03
N ALA A 472 4.01 1.55 -5.22
CA ALA A 472 4.66 2.49 -4.30
C ALA A 472 5.35 3.68 -5.00
N ARG A 473 5.81 3.47 -6.24
CA ARG A 473 6.32 4.52 -7.12
C ARG A 473 5.17 5.29 -7.79
N THR A 474 5.16 6.60 -7.59
CA THR A 474 4.30 7.59 -8.26
C THR A 474 4.42 7.56 -9.78
N SER A 475 5.60 7.36 -10.38
CA SER A 475 5.71 7.22 -11.84
C SER A 475 4.95 6.01 -12.39
N VAL A 476 4.77 4.97 -11.56
CA VAL A 476 4.08 3.72 -11.89
C VAL A 476 2.59 3.80 -11.56
N SER A 477 2.22 4.30 -10.38
CA SER A 477 0.82 4.51 -9.95
C SER A 477 0.13 5.74 -10.57
N PHE A 478 0.86 6.56 -11.34
CA PHE A 478 0.29 7.54 -12.27
C PHE A 478 0.61 7.20 -13.74
N SER A 479 1.03 5.96 -14.02
CA SER A 479 1.26 5.50 -15.40
C SER A 479 -0.05 5.18 -16.14
N PRO A 480 -0.16 5.53 -17.43
CA PRO A 480 -1.26 5.05 -18.29
C PRO A 480 -1.30 3.53 -18.47
N THR A 481 -0.25 2.81 -18.06
CA THR A 481 -0.20 1.35 -18.04
C THR A 481 -1.04 0.80 -16.88
N TRP A 482 -0.77 1.24 -15.66
CA TRP A 482 -1.54 0.84 -14.46
C TRP A 482 -3.01 1.24 -14.58
N GLU A 483 -3.29 2.47 -15.02
CA GLU A 483 -4.66 2.93 -15.24
C GLU A 483 -5.41 2.16 -16.34
N SER A 484 -4.70 1.59 -17.32
CA SER A 484 -5.28 0.70 -18.32
C SER A 484 -5.36 -0.77 -17.88
N GLN A 485 -4.76 -1.14 -16.74
CA GLN A 485 -4.85 -2.46 -16.12
C GLN A 485 -5.95 -2.52 -15.04
N VAL A 486 -6.15 -1.43 -14.30
CA VAL A 486 -7.08 -1.33 -13.16
C VAL A 486 -8.40 -0.64 -13.55
N GLY A 487 -8.37 0.31 -14.49
CA GLY A 487 -9.50 1.18 -14.84
C GLY A 487 -9.41 2.54 -14.16
N VAL A 488 -9.72 3.62 -14.88
CA VAL A 488 -9.41 4.99 -14.45
C VAL A 488 -10.26 5.45 -13.26
N THR A 489 -11.54 5.05 -13.22
CA THR A 489 -12.44 5.35 -12.10
C THR A 489 -11.96 4.62 -10.84
N GLN A 490 -11.52 3.36 -10.99
CA GLN A 490 -10.98 2.54 -9.93
C GLN A 490 -9.66 3.10 -9.37
N THR A 491 -8.69 3.46 -10.23
CA THR A 491 -7.42 4.06 -9.77
C THR A 491 -7.62 5.40 -9.07
N ALA A 492 -8.60 6.20 -9.48
CA ALA A 492 -8.96 7.42 -8.79
C ALA A 492 -9.58 7.16 -7.39
N ILE A 493 -10.45 6.16 -7.27
CA ILE A 493 -11.01 5.72 -5.98
C ILE A 493 -9.90 5.19 -5.06
N TYR A 494 -8.94 4.43 -5.58
CA TYR A 494 -7.78 3.95 -4.80
C TYR A 494 -6.90 5.11 -4.30
N ARG A 495 -6.72 6.16 -5.12
CA ARG A 495 -6.02 7.40 -4.71
C ARG A 495 -6.78 8.18 -3.62
N VAL A 496 -8.12 8.16 -3.63
CA VAL A 496 -8.93 8.74 -2.52
C VAL A 496 -8.79 7.88 -1.26
N ALA A 497 -8.88 6.56 -1.36
CA ALA A 497 -8.70 5.65 -0.24
C ALA A 497 -7.33 5.82 0.42
N LEU A 498 -6.23 5.81 -0.34
CA LEU A 498 -4.88 6.07 0.16
C LEU A 498 -4.73 7.48 0.79
N ALA A 499 -5.45 8.47 0.28
CA ALA A 499 -5.47 9.80 0.88
C ALA A 499 -6.22 9.85 2.22
N ASN A 500 -7.27 9.04 2.40
CA ASN A 500 -8.00 8.89 3.66
C ASN A 500 -7.19 8.07 4.68
N THR A 501 -6.66 6.91 4.28
CA THR A 501 -6.06 5.93 5.20
C THR A 501 -4.92 6.51 6.03
N LEU A 502 -5.00 6.28 7.34
CA LEU A 502 -3.99 6.69 8.30
C LEU A 502 -2.86 5.64 8.34
N VAL A 503 -1.73 5.97 7.71
CA VAL A 503 -0.45 5.40 8.15
C VAL A 503 -0.12 6.06 9.48
N GLU A 504 -0.37 5.33 10.57
CA GLU A 504 0.22 5.60 11.88
C GLU A 504 1.63 4.98 11.94
N ASN A 505 2.52 5.54 12.75
CA ASN A 505 3.92 5.10 12.80
C ASN A 505 4.14 3.79 13.61
N ASP A 506 3.15 3.33 14.37
CA ASP A 506 3.17 2.03 15.06
C ASP A 506 1.74 1.54 15.39
N PRO A 507 0.95 1.09 14.40
CA PRO A 507 -0.36 0.49 14.66
C PRO A 507 -0.26 -0.89 15.33
N HIS A 508 0.89 -1.57 15.21
CA HIS A 508 1.09 -2.92 15.72
C HIS A 508 1.19 -2.93 17.25
N ARG A 509 1.93 -2.00 17.88
CA ARG A 509 2.02 -1.87 19.35
C ARG A 509 0.64 -1.78 20.00
N TYR A 510 -0.24 -0.90 19.51
CA TYR A 510 -1.58 -0.76 20.08
C TYR A 510 -2.48 -1.94 19.78
N ASN A 511 -2.38 -2.56 18.59
CA ASN A 511 -3.13 -3.77 18.27
C ASN A 511 -2.84 -4.90 19.27
N TYR A 512 -1.57 -5.23 19.56
CA TYR A 512 -1.23 -6.26 20.55
C TYR A 512 -1.79 -5.93 21.95
N LEU A 513 -1.64 -4.68 22.41
CA LEU A 513 -2.14 -4.24 23.71
C LEU A 513 -3.68 -4.27 23.82
N LEU A 514 -4.41 -4.23 22.70
CA LEU A 514 -5.88 -4.22 22.66
C LEU A 514 -6.51 -5.61 22.44
N ILE A 515 -5.75 -6.65 22.05
CA ILE A 515 -6.30 -8.01 21.82
C ILE A 515 -7.16 -8.49 23.01
N PRO A 516 -6.73 -8.43 24.29
CA PRO A 516 -7.56 -8.91 25.40
C PRO A 516 -8.83 -8.07 25.61
N VAL A 517 -8.73 -6.74 25.44
CA VAL A 517 -9.85 -5.82 25.61
C VAL A 517 -10.91 -6.05 24.53
N ASN A 518 -10.49 -6.19 23.27
CA ASN A 518 -11.38 -6.50 22.15
C ASN A 518 -12.04 -7.88 22.33
N ASN A 519 -11.30 -8.88 22.82
CA ASN A 519 -11.84 -10.19 23.16
C ASN A 519 -12.90 -10.14 24.28
N TRP A 520 -12.74 -9.27 25.29
CA TRP A 520 -13.77 -9.05 26.31
C TRP A 520 -14.97 -8.27 25.76
N LEU A 521 -14.76 -7.22 24.96
CA LEU A 521 -15.85 -6.44 24.36
C LEU A 521 -16.69 -7.29 23.39
N TRP A 522 -16.06 -8.16 22.61
CA TRP A 522 -16.75 -9.15 21.78
C TRP A 522 -17.57 -10.14 22.63
N ARG A 523 -17.02 -10.67 23.73
CA ARG A 523 -17.78 -11.53 24.67
C ARG A 523 -18.98 -10.82 25.28
N VAL A 524 -18.83 -9.55 25.66
CA VAL A 524 -19.95 -8.70 26.12
C VAL A 524 -21.03 -8.59 25.05
N TYR A 525 -20.65 -8.33 23.80
CA TYR A 525 -21.61 -8.23 22.70
C TYR A 525 -22.38 -9.54 22.46
N GLN A 526 -21.71 -10.70 22.49
CA GLN A 526 -22.41 -12.00 22.42
C GLN A 526 -23.33 -12.24 23.63
N ASN A 527 -22.91 -11.84 24.84
CA ASN A 527 -23.74 -11.93 26.04
C ASN A 527 -25.00 -11.04 25.95
N ILE A 528 -24.89 -9.84 25.36
CA ILE A 528 -26.03 -8.95 25.08
C ILE A 528 -26.98 -9.58 24.03
N LYS A 529 -26.45 -10.26 23.01
CA LYS A 529 -27.26 -10.96 21.99
C LYS A 529 -28.11 -12.10 22.56
N ILE A 530 -27.63 -12.79 23.61
CA ILE A 530 -28.42 -13.80 24.35
C ILE A 530 -29.29 -13.23 25.49
N GLY A 531 -29.25 -11.93 25.74
CA GLY A 531 -30.15 -11.22 26.66
C GLY A 531 -29.61 -10.93 28.07
N ASN A 532 -28.29 -10.96 28.28
CA ASN A 532 -27.69 -10.48 29.53
C ASN A 532 -27.75 -8.95 29.63
N ASP A 533 -27.65 -8.40 30.84
CA ASP A 533 -27.68 -6.95 31.07
C ASP A 533 -26.41 -6.26 30.52
N PRO A 534 -26.53 -5.30 29.57
CA PRO A 534 -25.37 -4.67 28.95
C PRO A 534 -24.44 -3.94 29.94
N MET A 535 -24.99 -3.29 30.96
CA MET A 535 -24.20 -2.49 31.91
C MET A 535 -23.44 -3.40 32.90
N GLN A 536 -24.04 -4.52 33.30
CA GLN A 536 -23.37 -5.53 34.12
C GLN A 536 -22.20 -6.19 33.36
N GLU A 537 -22.43 -6.56 32.09
CA GLU A 537 -21.41 -7.18 31.24
C GLU A 537 -20.24 -6.21 30.94
N LEU A 538 -20.54 -4.95 30.57
CA LEU A 538 -19.51 -3.92 30.36
C LEU A 538 -18.76 -3.56 31.64
N SER A 539 -19.42 -3.55 32.80
CA SER A 539 -18.75 -3.32 34.09
C SER A 539 -17.74 -4.43 34.43
N LEU A 540 -18.06 -5.69 34.09
CA LEU A 540 -17.13 -6.81 34.24
C LEU A 540 -15.96 -6.73 33.24
N ALA A 541 -16.20 -6.29 32.00
CA ALA A 541 -15.15 -6.08 31.01
C ALA A 541 -14.21 -4.92 31.41
N GLN A 542 -14.75 -3.80 31.91
CA GLN A 542 -13.94 -2.69 32.44
C GLN A 542 -13.04 -3.17 33.58
N GLN A 543 -13.60 -3.90 34.56
CA GLN A 543 -12.81 -4.41 35.70
C GLN A 543 -11.62 -5.30 35.26
N LYS A 544 -11.79 -6.10 34.20
CA LYS A 544 -10.70 -6.88 33.61
C LYS A 544 -9.66 -5.99 32.95
N ALA A 545 -10.10 -5.04 32.11
CA ALA A 545 -9.22 -4.09 31.44
C ALA A 545 -8.40 -3.25 32.44
N ASP A 546 -9.01 -2.75 33.51
CA ASP A 546 -8.33 -2.00 34.57
C ASP A 546 -7.19 -2.81 35.22
N VAL A 547 -7.44 -4.09 35.54
CA VAL A 547 -6.43 -4.99 36.15
C VAL A 547 -5.33 -5.36 35.15
N TYR A 548 -5.70 -5.59 33.89
CA TYR A 548 -4.78 -5.92 32.79
C TYR A 548 -3.83 -4.75 32.48
N LEU A 549 -4.36 -3.54 32.30
CA LEU A 549 -3.57 -2.34 32.01
C LEU A 549 -2.70 -1.94 33.21
N ALA A 550 -3.19 -2.11 34.44
CA ALA A 550 -2.38 -1.92 35.65
C ALA A 550 -1.24 -2.95 35.80
N CYS A 551 -1.39 -4.16 35.24
CA CYS A 551 -0.34 -5.18 35.16
C CYS A 551 0.73 -4.82 34.14
N LEU A 552 0.34 -4.26 32.99
CA LEU A 552 1.26 -3.84 31.92
C LEU A 552 2.01 -2.53 32.23
N THR A 553 1.38 -1.58 32.93
CA THR A 553 1.93 -0.23 33.20
C THR A 553 3.39 -0.17 33.70
N PRO A 554 3.90 -1.12 34.52
CA PRO A 554 5.29 -1.11 34.98
C PRO A 554 6.32 -1.64 33.96
N LEU A 555 5.89 -2.17 32.81
CA LEU A 555 6.75 -2.83 31.82
C LEU A 555 7.25 -1.84 30.76
N ASP A 556 8.50 -1.98 30.33
CA ASP A 556 9.02 -1.25 29.17
C ASP A 556 8.65 -1.96 27.86
N VAL A 557 7.35 -1.90 27.53
CA VAL A 557 6.79 -2.51 26.30
C VAL A 557 7.35 -1.93 25.01
N SER A 558 8.05 -0.78 25.07
CA SER A 558 8.58 -0.12 23.87
C SER A 558 9.73 -0.91 23.23
N HIS A 559 10.57 -1.53 24.06
CA HIS A 559 11.77 -2.27 23.64
C HIS A 559 11.56 -3.81 23.59
N LEU A 560 10.34 -4.30 23.83
CA LEU A 560 10.03 -5.73 23.68
C LEU A 560 9.89 -6.12 22.20
N THR A 561 10.38 -7.31 21.84
CA THR A 561 10.00 -7.97 20.59
C THR A 561 8.51 -8.31 20.62
N ASP A 562 7.87 -8.50 19.46
CA ASP A 562 6.43 -8.81 19.42
C ASP A 562 6.11 -10.17 20.09
N LYS A 563 7.09 -11.09 20.15
CA LYS A 563 7.04 -12.37 20.87
C LYS A 563 7.02 -12.16 22.39
N ASP A 564 7.92 -11.32 22.92
CA ASP A 564 7.99 -11.04 24.36
C ASP A 564 6.81 -10.18 24.81
N LEU A 565 6.41 -9.20 23.99
CA LEU A 565 5.21 -8.38 24.20
C LEU A 565 3.95 -9.24 24.25
N SER A 566 3.80 -10.20 23.33
CA SER A 566 2.68 -11.15 23.32
C SER A 566 2.63 -12.00 24.59
N ALA A 567 3.80 -12.46 25.09
CA ALA A 567 3.89 -13.24 26.33
C ALA A 567 3.48 -12.44 27.58
N GLU A 568 3.92 -11.17 27.69
CA GLU A 568 3.51 -10.27 28.79
C GLU A 568 2.02 -9.90 28.69
N VAL A 569 1.50 -9.67 27.47
CA VAL A 569 0.06 -9.47 27.21
C VAL A 569 -0.75 -10.69 27.65
N GLU A 570 -0.33 -11.90 27.30
CA GLU A 570 -1.01 -13.15 27.71
C GLU A 570 -0.97 -13.35 29.24
N ALA A 571 0.18 -13.08 29.88
CA ALA A 571 0.35 -13.20 31.32
C ALA A 571 -0.54 -12.21 32.09
N CYS A 572 -0.52 -10.93 31.71
CA CYS A 572 -1.39 -9.91 32.32
C CYS A 572 -2.87 -10.14 32.02
N ALA A 573 -3.23 -10.65 30.84
CA ALA A 573 -4.61 -11.01 30.52
C ALA A 573 -5.11 -12.12 31.45
N LYS A 574 -4.33 -13.19 31.62
CA LYS A 574 -4.63 -14.31 32.54
C LYS A 574 -4.68 -13.91 34.02
N GLN A 575 -3.93 -12.90 34.43
CA GLN A 575 -4.04 -12.31 35.77
C GLN A 575 -5.39 -11.59 35.97
N SER A 576 -5.92 -10.93 34.94
CA SER A 576 -7.21 -10.20 34.99
C SER A 576 -8.43 -11.11 34.78
N ASP A 577 -8.30 -12.13 33.93
CA ASP A 577 -9.33 -13.09 33.58
C ASP A 577 -8.73 -14.50 33.49
N PRO A 578 -8.84 -15.32 34.55
CA PRO A 578 -8.37 -16.71 34.53
C PRO A 578 -9.13 -17.66 33.56
N SER A 579 -10.05 -17.13 32.73
CA SER A 579 -10.68 -17.83 31.60
C SER A 579 -10.14 -17.41 30.22
N TYR A 580 -9.07 -16.61 30.19
CA TYR A 580 -8.26 -16.26 29.01
C TYR A 580 -7.20 -17.33 28.72
#